data_AF-D0Z5I2-F1
#
_entry.id   AF-D0Z5I2-F1
#
_cell.length_a   1.000
_cell.length_b   1.000
_cell.length_c   1.000
_cell.angle_alpha   90.00
_cell.angle_beta   90.00
_cell.angle_gamma   90.00
#
_symmetry.space_group_name_H-M   'P 1'
#
loop_
_entity.id
_entity.type
_entity.pdbx_description
1 polymer ?
#
loop_
_entity_poly.entity_id
_entity_poly.type
_entity_poly.pdbx_seq_one_letter_code
_entity_poly.pdbx_strand_id
1 'polypeptide(L)'
;MKKQKGFGLIETIMALAILGIVSTMIIKGVNKYNQIQQAKAYAAHIERVINQLQKYQYKKVTIDHISPSSKNVWPTNLDGLMIASQFWPQCSLVDEQAHRCVRPDSVPWTTRKLGYSVTSTNPTKAELILPSPPTEWASPLKRLPFAVTQGNGDIKISVEDPLLSQVFDGLQQDWLKKDGSTELTKTWDVGNQSILNAKKFSVRTQTGTQLRIDAGTVKEFLARHNDRVYKSSWSCPEGLRQTIHVSAHAPMAPNSSTEYVGISNFKPYAIDRGSFYELNFDYNAKIKSTGKWARMHSGFLNVRLNCDQ
;
A
#
# COMPACT_ATOMS: atom_id res chain seq x y z
N MET A 1 -12.29 -51.09 -76.84
CA MET A 1 -11.48 -50.50 -75.76
C MET A 1 -11.13 -49.06 -76.12
N LYS A 2 -11.67 -48.08 -75.38
CA LYS A 2 -11.41 -46.65 -75.59
C LYS A 2 -9.96 -46.33 -75.18
N LYS A 3 -9.17 -45.76 -76.08
CA LYS A 3 -7.83 -45.23 -75.79
C LYS A 3 -7.95 -44.08 -74.77
N GLN A 4 -7.61 -44.33 -73.51
CA GLN A 4 -7.30 -43.28 -72.55
C GLN A 4 -6.01 -42.60 -73.03
N LYS A 5 -6.15 -41.47 -73.74
CA LYS A 5 -5.04 -40.58 -74.06
C LYS A 5 -4.47 -40.05 -72.74
N GLY A 6 -3.14 -39.93 -72.66
CA GLY A 6 -2.37 -39.50 -71.49
C GLY A 6 -2.70 -38.09 -70.99
N PHE A 7 -3.90 -37.91 -70.46
CA PHE A 7 -4.42 -36.66 -69.92
C PHE A 7 -4.12 -36.53 -68.41
N GLY A 8 -4.09 -37.65 -67.68
CA GLY A 8 -3.89 -37.63 -66.22
C GLY A 8 -2.49 -37.23 -65.77
N LEU A 9 -1.43 -37.67 -66.46
CA LEU A 9 -0.06 -37.50 -65.97
C LEU A 9 0.42 -36.04 -66.06
N ILE A 10 0.16 -35.38 -67.19
CA ILE A 10 0.56 -33.98 -67.43
C ILE A 10 -0.22 -33.04 -66.50
N GLU A 11 -1.52 -33.28 -66.30
CA GLU A 11 -2.33 -32.49 -65.36
C GLU A 11 -1.86 -32.66 -63.92
N THR A 12 -1.50 -33.87 -63.47
CA THR A 12 -0.95 -34.07 -62.12
C THR A 12 0.41 -33.40 -61.92
N ILE A 13 1.30 -33.43 -62.91
CA ILE A 13 2.61 -32.76 -62.82
C ILE A 13 2.42 -31.24 -62.78
N MET A 14 1.50 -30.71 -63.59
CA MET A 14 1.17 -29.28 -63.59
C MET A 14 0.51 -28.85 -62.27
N ALA A 15 -0.39 -29.64 -61.71
CA ALA A 15 -1.00 -29.38 -60.41
C ALA A 15 0.03 -29.42 -59.28
N LEU A 16 0.97 -30.36 -59.29
CA LEU A 16 2.08 -30.43 -58.32
C LEU A 16 3.02 -29.23 -58.44
N ALA A 17 3.32 -28.77 -59.67
CA ALA A 17 4.13 -27.57 -59.89
C ALA A 17 3.43 -26.31 -59.35
N ILE A 18 2.13 -26.15 -59.61
CA ILE A 18 1.33 -25.03 -59.10
C ILE A 18 1.23 -25.09 -57.57
N LEU A 19 0.97 -26.27 -56.99
CA LEU A 19 0.95 -26.46 -55.54
C LEU A 19 2.31 -26.16 -54.90
N GLY A 20 3.42 -26.53 -55.55
CA GLY A 20 4.77 -26.17 -55.10
C GLY A 20 4.96 -24.66 -55.05
N ILE A 21 4.59 -23.94 -56.11
CA ILE A 21 4.67 -22.48 -56.18
C ILE A 21 3.80 -21.83 -55.10
N VAL A 22 2.53 -22.23 -54.98
CA VAL A 22 1.59 -21.70 -53.97
C VAL A 22 2.09 -21.98 -52.55
N SER A 23 2.60 -23.19 -52.29
CA SER A 23 3.15 -23.56 -50.98
C SER A 23 4.35 -22.70 -50.61
N THR A 24 5.26 -22.42 -51.55
CA THR A 24 6.39 -21.51 -51.27
C THR A 24 5.94 -20.07 -50.97
N MET A 25 4.89 -19.59 -51.64
CA MET A 25 4.31 -18.27 -51.33
C MET A 25 3.67 -18.24 -49.94
N ILE A 26 2.92 -19.28 -49.57
CA ILE A 26 2.31 -19.41 -48.24
C ILE A 26 3.39 -19.47 -47.15
N ILE A 27 4.42 -20.31 -47.33
CA ILE A 27 5.54 -20.43 -46.37
C ILE A 27 6.26 -19.10 -46.20
N LYS A 28 6.55 -18.39 -47.30
CA LYS A 28 7.15 -17.04 -47.24
C LYS A 28 6.23 -16.04 -46.51
N GLY A 29 4.92 -16.11 -46.75
CA GLY A 29 3.92 -15.28 -46.09
C GLY A 29 3.82 -15.53 -44.58
N VAL A 30 3.75 -16.80 -44.17
CA VAL A 30 3.70 -17.22 -42.76
C VAL A 30 5.00 -16.86 -42.04
N ASN A 31 6.16 -17.10 -42.67
CA ASN A 31 7.45 -16.72 -42.09
C ASN A 31 7.54 -15.21 -41.87
N LYS A 32 7.16 -14.40 -42.87
CA LYS A 32 7.12 -12.94 -42.75
C LYS A 32 6.15 -12.47 -41.66
N TYR A 33 4.99 -13.11 -41.54
CA TYR A 33 4.04 -12.81 -40.46
C TYR A 33 4.62 -13.12 -39.08
N ASN A 34 5.23 -14.30 -38.91
CA ASN A 34 5.87 -14.71 -37.66
C ASN A 34 7.02 -13.78 -37.26
N GLN A 35 7.85 -13.36 -38.22
CA GLN A 35 8.93 -12.40 -38.01
C GLN A 35 8.41 -11.04 -37.54
N ILE A 36 7.31 -10.54 -38.11
CA ILE A 36 6.68 -9.29 -37.66
C ILE A 36 6.12 -9.44 -36.24
N GLN A 37 5.54 -10.59 -35.88
CA GLN A 37 5.03 -10.82 -34.53
C GLN A 37 6.16 -10.89 -33.49
N GLN A 38 7.27 -11.56 -33.82
CA GLN A 38 8.47 -11.58 -32.98
C GLN A 38 9.07 -10.17 -32.81
N ALA A 39 9.09 -9.38 -33.89
CA ALA A 39 9.54 -7.99 -33.84
C ALA A 39 8.67 -7.12 -32.92
N LYS A 40 7.35 -7.31 -32.92
CA LYS A 40 6.44 -6.62 -31.99
C LYS A 40 6.67 -7.05 -30.54
N ALA A 41 6.82 -8.34 -30.29
CA ALA A 41 7.09 -8.86 -28.95
C ALA A 41 8.41 -8.29 -28.40
N TYR A 42 9.42 -8.17 -29.25
CA TYR A 42 10.69 -7.59 -28.85
C TYR A 42 10.64 -6.06 -28.69
N ALA A 43 9.87 -5.34 -29.52
CA ALA A 43 9.61 -3.93 -29.28
C ALA A 43 8.98 -3.71 -27.87
N ALA A 44 8.00 -4.54 -27.49
CA ALA A 44 7.43 -4.50 -26.14
C ALA A 44 8.46 -4.86 -25.04
N HIS A 45 9.41 -5.75 -25.32
CA HIS A 45 10.54 -5.99 -24.41
C HIS A 45 11.40 -4.74 -24.22
N ILE A 46 11.73 -4.02 -25.30
CA ILE A 46 12.49 -2.76 -25.20
C ILE A 46 11.70 -1.68 -24.47
N GLU A 47 10.38 -1.55 -24.70
CA GLU A 47 9.52 -0.66 -23.92
C GLU A 47 9.58 -0.98 -22.42
N ARG A 48 9.57 -2.27 -22.07
CA ARG A 48 9.76 -2.69 -20.67
C ARG A 48 11.11 -2.23 -20.14
N VAL A 49 12.20 -2.39 -20.89
CA VAL A 49 13.54 -1.92 -20.48
C VAL A 49 13.55 -0.41 -20.24
N ILE A 50 12.98 0.37 -21.15
CA ILE A 50 12.83 1.83 -21.03
C ILE A 50 12.07 2.18 -19.74
N ASN A 51 10.91 1.57 -19.52
CA ASN A 51 10.09 1.79 -18.33
C ASN A 51 10.83 1.47 -17.03
N GLN A 52 11.61 0.38 -17.00
CA GLN A 52 12.39 0.02 -15.81
C GLN A 52 13.56 0.97 -15.56
N LEU A 53 14.20 1.49 -16.60
CA LEU A 53 15.21 2.55 -16.48
C LEU A 53 14.60 3.82 -15.89
N GLN A 54 13.43 4.24 -16.37
CA GLN A 54 12.73 5.42 -15.85
C GLN A 54 12.30 5.23 -14.38
N LYS A 55 11.83 4.03 -13.99
CA LYS A 55 11.52 3.70 -12.59
C LYS A 55 12.76 3.72 -11.70
N TYR A 56 13.88 3.20 -12.18
CA TYR A 56 15.16 3.26 -11.48
C TYR A 56 15.58 4.71 -11.24
N GLN A 57 15.53 5.54 -12.29
CA GLN A 57 15.83 6.97 -12.21
C GLN A 57 14.93 7.70 -11.22
N TYR A 58 13.63 7.44 -11.28
CA TYR A 58 12.65 8.03 -10.37
C TYR A 58 12.98 7.71 -8.91
N LYS A 59 13.29 6.45 -8.57
CA LYS A 59 13.72 6.07 -7.21
C LYS A 59 14.96 6.85 -6.79
N LYS A 60 15.98 6.91 -7.66
CA LYS A 60 17.25 7.57 -7.36
C LYS A 60 17.08 9.06 -7.07
N VAL A 61 16.18 9.72 -7.82
CA VAL A 61 15.89 11.14 -7.63
C VAL A 61 15.00 11.41 -6.42
N THR A 62 13.90 10.65 -6.27
CA THR A 62 12.86 10.97 -5.28
C THR A 62 13.09 10.35 -3.89
N ILE A 63 13.62 9.12 -3.84
CA ILE A 63 13.82 8.36 -2.60
C ILE A 63 15.27 8.50 -2.13
N ASP A 64 16.23 8.36 -3.04
CA ASP A 64 17.65 8.42 -2.69
C ASP A 64 18.19 9.89 -2.73
N HIS A 65 17.35 10.86 -3.09
CA HIS A 65 17.66 12.30 -3.15
C HIS A 65 18.90 12.66 -3.99
N ILE A 66 19.17 11.91 -5.05
CA ILE A 66 20.27 12.16 -5.99
C ILE A 66 19.82 13.19 -7.04
N SER A 67 20.64 14.20 -7.28
CA SER A 67 20.35 15.21 -8.32
C SER A 67 20.07 14.58 -9.69
N PRO A 68 19.01 14.99 -10.43
CA PRO A 68 18.73 14.55 -11.80
C PRO A 68 19.87 14.79 -12.80
N SER A 69 20.75 15.75 -12.49
CA SER A 69 21.94 16.05 -13.29
C SER A 69 23.09 15.06 -13.07
N SER A 70 23.01 14.18 -12.08
CA SER A 70 24.03 13.17 -11.79
C SER A 70 23.81 11.93 -12.63
N LYS A 71 24.87 11.37 -13.24
CA LYS A 71 24.79 10.08 -13.95
C LYS A 71 24.37 8.92 -13.05
N ASN A 72 24.54 9.06 -11.74
CA ASN A 72 24.21 8.02 -10.75
C ASN A 72 22.69 7.81 -10.60
N VAL A 73 21.87 8.67 -11.19
CA VAL A 73 20.42 8.43 -11.30
C VAL A 73 20.10 7.30 -12.27
N TRP A 74 21.03 6.93 -13.15
CA TRP A 74 20.91 5.79 -14.05
C TRP A 74 21.80 4.63 -13.58
N PRO A 75 21.45 3.37 -13.89
CA PRO A 75 22.33 2.25 -13.56
C PRO A 75 23.60 2.31 -14.43
N THR A 76 24.73 1.81 -13.93
CA THR A 76 25.99 1.82 -14.69
C THR A 76 25.91 0.99 -15.97
N ASN A 77 25.12 -0.09 -15.93
CA ASN A 77 24.81 -0.97 -17.04
C ASN A 77 23.40 -1.56 -16.83
N LEU A 78 22.87 -2.27 -17.83
CA LEU A 78 21.51 -2.84 -17.74
C LEU A 78 21.39 -3.92 -16.65
N ASP A 79 22.49 -4.53 -16.22
CA ASP A 79 22.49 -5.49 -15.11
C ASP A 79 22.14 -4.83 -13.78
N GLY A 80 22.36 -3.51 -13.66
CA GLY A 80 21.91 -2.72 -12.52
C GLY A 80 20.40 -2.78 -12.28
N LEU A 81 19.60 -3.05 -13.32
CA LEU A 81 18.15 -3.25 -13.18
C LEU A 81 17.79 -4.57 -12.47
N MET A 82 18.67 -5.57 -12.55
CA MET A 82 18.48 -6.88 -11.94
C MET A 82 18.94 -6.96 -10.48
N ILE A 83 19.64 -5.93 -9.98
CA ILE A 83 20.11 -5.89 -8.60
C ILE A 83 18.90 -5.87 -7.65
N ALA A 84 18.93 -6.75 -6.65
CA ALA A 84 17.85 -6.95 -5.68
C ALA A 84 16.47 -7.29 -6.28
N SER A 85 16.41 -7.69 -7.56
CA SER A 85 15.17 -8.03 -8.29
C SER A 85 14.07 -6.96 -8.27
N GLN A 86 14.42 -5.69 -8.00
CA GLN A 86 13.43 -4.63 -7.79
C GLN A 86 12.81 -4.11 -9.10
N PHE A 87 13.63 -3.99 -10.16
CA PHE A 87 13.20 -3.44 -11.46
C PHE A 87 13.16 -4.51 -12.55
N TRP A 88 14.01 -5.53 -12.44
CA TRP A 88 14.05 -6.67 -13.34
C TRP A 88 14.33 -7.94 -12.53
N PRO A 89 13.67 -9.08 -12.81
CA PRO A 89 14.00 -10.35 -12.15
C PRO A 89 15.46 -10.74 -12.37
N GLN A 90 16.14 -11.31 -11.38
CA GLN A 90 17.48 -11.82 -11.60
C GLN A 90 17.52 -12.86 -12.73
N CYS A 91 18.42 -12.65 -13.69
CA CYS A 91 18.61 -13.52 -14.84
C CYS A 91 20.10 -13.65 -15.16
N SER A 92 20.69 -14.79 -14.77
CA SER A 92 22.09 -15.08 -15.09
C SER A 92 22.25 -15.41 -16.59
N LEU A 93 23.48 -15.34 -17.10
CA LEU A 93 23.77 -15.77 -18.48
C LEU A 93 23.45 -17.26 -18.69
N VAL A 94 23.62 -18.09 -17.65
CA VAL A 94 23.30 -19.52 -17.70
C VAL A 94 21.79 -19.73 -17.77
N ASP A 95 21.02 -18.98 -16.99
CA ASP A 95 19.55 -19.07 -17.01
C ASP A 95 18.95 -18.53 -18.32
N GLU A 96 19.56 -17.49 -18.90
CA GLU A 96 19.19 -16.99 -20.24
C GLU A 96 19.45 -18.04 -21.32
N GLN A 97 20.63 -18.69 -21.31
CA GLN A 97 20.98 -19.76 -22.24
C GLN A 97 20.09 -21.00 -22.08
N ALA A 98 19.63 -21.28 -20.85
CA ALA A 98 18.67 -22.34 -20.57
C ALA A 98 17.21 -21.92 -20.84
N HIS A 99 16.96 -20.75 -21.42
CA HIS A 99 15.63 -20.18 -21.72
C HIS A 99 14.70 -20.04 -20.50
N ARG A 100 15.26 -19.90 -19.29
CA ARG A 100 14.48 -19.74 -18.05
C ARG A 100 14.06 -18.30 -17.80
N CYS A 101 14.78 -17.34 -18.37
CA CYS A 101 14.52 -15.91 -18.24
C CYS A 101 15.07 -15.13 -19.44
N VAL A 102 14.69 -13.87 -19.53
CA VAL A 102 15.17 -12.94 -20.58
C VAL A 102 15.84 -11.76 -19.90
N ARG A 103 17.09 -11.48 -20.26
CA ARG A 103 17.85 -10.35 -19.73
C ARG A 103 17.42 -9.03 -20.41
N PRO A 104 17.58 -7.88 -19.74
CA PRO A 104 17.25 -6.58 -20.32
C PRO A 104 18.15 -6.19 -21.50
N ASP A 105 19.31 -6.82 -21.64
CA ASP A 105 20.29 -6.57 -22.71
C ASP A 105 20.22 -7.56 -23.87
N SER A 106 19.25 -8.48 -23.85
CA SER A 106 19.10 -9.54 -24.84
C SER A 106 18.70 -8.99 -26.21
N VAL A 107 19.26 -9.53 -27.29
CA VAL A 107 18.89 -9.19 -28.67
C VAL A 107 18.66 -10.49 -29.46
N PRO A 108 17.46 -10.73 -30.03
CA PRO A 108 17.10 -12.06 -30.54
C PRO A 108 17.72 -12.42 -31.90
N TRP A 109 18.26 -11.44 -32.64
CA TRP A 109 18.83 -11.67 -33.98
C TRP A 109 20.37 -11.63 -34.03
N THR A 110 21.05 -11.42 -32.90
CA THR A 110 22.52 -11.34 -32.87
C THR A 110 23.06 -11.77 -31.52
N THR A 111 24.32 -12.18 -31.48
CA THR A 111 25.05 -12.44 -30.23
C THR A 111 25.51 -11.16 -29.53
N ARG A 112 25.42 -10.01 -30.21
CA ARG A 112 25.71 -8.70 -29.62
C ARG A 112 24.59 -8.31 -28.65
N LYS A 113 24.98 -7.86 -27.45
CA LYS A 113 24.04 -7.30 -26.47
C LYS A 113 23.61 -5.89 -26.84
N LEU A 114 22.51 -5.44 -26.23
CA LEU A 114 22.02 -4.07 -26.34
C LEU A 114 23.10 -3.09 -25.84
N GLY A 115 23.48 -2.12 -26.67
CA GLY A 115 24.38 -1.06 -26.24
C GLY A 115 23.69 -0.16 -25.23
N TYR A 116 24.39 0.23 -24.16
CA TYR A 116 23.88 1.10 -23.12
C TYR A 116 24.90 2.18 -22.77
N SER A 117 24.47 3.43 -22.69
CA SER A 117 25.32 4.53 -22.21
C SER A 117 24.50 5.62 -21.52
N VAL A 118 25.17 6.47 -20.73
CA VAL A 118 24.55 7.59 -20.03
C VAL A 118 25.25 8.89 -20.41
N THR A 119 24.49 9.84 -20.94
CA THR A 119 25.00 11.14 -21.35
C THR A 119 25.40 12.00 -20.15
N SER A 120 26.31 12.94 -20.35
CA SER A 120 26.68 13.97 -19.36
C SER A 120 25.94 15.28 -19.56
N THR A 121 24.98 15.34 -20.49
CA THR A 121 24.12 16.50 -20.70
C THR A 121 23.22 16.70 -19.49
N ASN A 122 22.80 17.92 -19.18
CA ASN A 122 21.87 18.20 -18.09
C ASN A 122 20.45 18.48 -18.67
N PRO A 123 19.40 17.72 -18.29
CA PRO A 123 19.43 16.52 -17.45
C PRO A 123 20.10 15.33 -18.14
N THR A 124 20.63 14.40 -17.35
CA THR A 124 21.30 13.19 -17.86
C THR A 124 20.28 12.26 -18.50
N LYS A 125 20.64 11.63 -19.62
CA LYS A 125 19.77 10.72 -20.37
C LYS A 125 20.45 9.37 -20.52
N ALA A 126 19.67 8.29 -20.50
CA ALA A 126 20.17 6.97 -20.88
C ALA A 126 19.94 6.74 -22.39
N GLU A 127 20.88 6.10 -23.05
CA GLU A 127 20.81 5.78 -24.47
C GLU A 127 20.93 4.28 -24.68
N LEU A 128 19.99 3.72 -25.45
CA LEU A 128 20.00 2.32 -25.87
C LEU A 128 20.38 2.25 -27.34
N ILE A 129 21.29 1.34 -27.70
CA ILE A 129 21.73 1.11 -29.09
C ILE A 129 21.39 -0.32 -29.47
N LEU A 130 20.36 -0.45 -30.30
CA LEU A 130 19.98 -1.70 -30.92
C LEU A 130 20.89 -1.97 -32.12
N PRO A 131 21.61 -3.11 -32.17
CA PRO A 131 22.40 -3.47 -33.33
C PRO A 131 21.49 -3.69 -34.53
N SER A 132 21.95 -3.29 -35.72
CA SER A 132 21.22 -3.30 -36.99
C SER A 132 20.20 -4.44 -37.10
N PRO A 133 18.89 -4.14 -37.02
CA PRO A 133 17.86 -5.16 -37.02
C PRO A 133 17.60 -5.69 -38.44
N PRO A 134 17.09 -6.93 -38.57
CA PRO A 134 16.58 -7.42 -39.84
C PRO A 134 15.52 -6.47 -40.41
N THR A 135 15.40 -6.40 -41.73
CA THR A 135 14.50 -5.45 -42.42
C THR A 135 13.05 -5.53 -41.92
N GLU A 136 12.59 -6.73 -41.59
CA GLU A 136 11.23 -7.00 -41.10
C GLU A 136 10.99 -6.49 -39.66
N TRP A 137 12.07 -6.31 -38.89
CA TRP A 137 12.04 -5.85 -37.49
C TRP A 137 12.20 -4.34 -37.35
N ALA A 138 12.74 -3.68 -38.37
CA ALA A 138 13.01 -2.25 -38.35
C ALA A 138 11.74 -1.40 -38.15
N SER A 139 10.60 -1.78 -38.75
CA SER A 139 9.37 -0.99 -38.68
C SER A 139 8.76 -0.95 -37.26
N PRO A 140 8.55 -2.08 -36.55
CA PRO A 140 8.12 -2.05 -35.15
C PRO A 140 9.08 -1.30 -34.22
N LEU A 141 10.40 -1.47 -34.39
CA LEU A 141 11.39 -0.84 -33.52
C LEU A 141 11.52 0.67 -33.71
N LYS A 142 11.27 1.17 -34.93
CA LYS A 142 11.22 2.62 -35.21
C LYS A 142 10.00 3.32 -34.61
N ARG A 143 8.96 2.57 -34.19
CA ARG A 143 7.79 3.14 -33.51
C ARG A 143 8.03 3.39 -32.03
N LEU A 144 9.13 2.89 -31.48
CA LEU A 144 9.52 3.17 -30.11
C LEU A 144 9.77 4.67 -29.92
N PRO A 145 9.37 5.26 -28.79
CA PRO A 145 9.60 6.67 -28.51
C PRO A 145 11.09 7.03 -28.64
N PHE A 146 11.37 8.14 -29.32
CA PHE A 146 12.74 8.65 -29.51
C PHE A 146 13.71 7.70 -30.22
N ALA A 147 13.19 6.71 -30.97
CA ALA A 147 13.99 5.82 -31.78
C ALA A 147 14.46 6.50 -33.08
N VAL A 148 15.77 6.53 -33.31
CA VAL A 148 16.40 7.12 -34.50
C VAL A 148 17.34 6.10 -35.14
N THR A 149 17.22 5.90 -36.45
CA THR A 149 18.14 5.05 -37.22
C THR A 149 19.46 5.80 -37.46
N GLN A 150 20.58 5.16 -37.15
CA GLN A 150 21.91 5.67 -37.39
C GLN A 150 22.40 5.29 -38.80
N GLY A 151 23.43 5.98 -39.31
CA GLY A 151 23.97 5.73 -40.65
C GLY A 151 24.55 4.32 -40.86
N ASN A 152 24.87 3.61 -39.78
CA ASN A 152 25.32 2.21 -39.79
C ASN A 152 24.17 1.18 -39.73
N GLY A 153 22.91 1.63 -39.67
CA GLY A 153 21.73 0.77 -39.56
C GLY A 153 21.29 0.44 -38.13
N ASP A 154 22.06 0.80 -37.11
CA ASP A 154 21.67 0.65 -35.70
C ASP A 154 20.50 1.58 -35.36
N ILE A 155 19.70 1.22 -34.35
CA ILE A 155 18.63 2.08 -33.84
C ILE A 155 19.04 2.59 -32.46
N LYS A 156 19.21 3.91 -32.35
CA LYS A 156 19.46 4.60 -31.08
C LYS A 156 18.13 5.05 -30.47
N ILE A 157 17.92 4.77 -29.19
CA ILE A 157 16.75 5.20 -28.43
C ILE A 157 17.23 6.04 -27.25
N SER A 158 16.73 7.27 -27.15
CA SER A 158 17.00 8.15 -26.00
C SER A 158 15.92 7.96 -24.95
N VAL A 159 16.32 7.59 -23.73
CA VAL A 159 15.46 7.50 -22.55
C VAL A 159 15.64 8.77 -21.74
N GLU A 160 14.62 9.62 -21.80
CA GLU A 160 14.59 10.90 -21.09
C GLU A 160 13.89 10.80 -19.74
N ASP A 161 14.07 11.84 -18.92
CA ASP A 161 13.40 11.99 -17.63
C ASP A 161 11.87 11.86 -17.83
N PRO A 162 11.18 11.06 -17.02
CA PRO A 162 9.74 10.84 -17.09
C PRO A 162 8.86 12.09 -16.85
N LEU A 163 9.39 13.33 -16.89
CA LEU A 163 8.62 14.57 -16.73
C LEU A 163 7.34 14.65 -17.59
N LEU A 164 7.24 13.96 -18.74
CA LEU A 164 5.97 13.87 -19.49
C LEU A 164 5.03 12.73 -19.03
N SER A 165 5.55 11.58 -18.59
CA SER A 165 4.72 10.49 -18.04
C SER A 165 4.25 10.77 -16.61
N GLN A 166 4.99 11.59 -15.86
CA GLN A 166 4.57 12.13 -14.56
C GLN A 166 3.42 13.14 -14.70
N VAL A 167 3.28 13.83 -15.84
CA VAL A 167 2.18 14.79 -16.05
C VAL A 167 0.89 14.11 -16.50
N PHE A 168 0.97 13.02 -17.29
CA PHE A 168 -0.22 12.31 -17.77
C PHE A 168 -0.71 11.18 -16.84
N ASP A 169 0.15 10.57 -16.01
CA ASP A 169 -0.29 9.65 -14.93
C ASP A 169 -0.37 10.33 -13.54
N GLY A 170 0.14 11.56 -13.40
CA GLY A 170 0.21 12.32 -12.14
C GLY A 170 -1.11 12.91 -11.65
N LEU A 171 -2.23 12.60 -12.30
CA LEU A 171 -3.56 13.00 -11.82
C LEU A 171 -4.31 11.89 -11.08
N GLN A 172 -3.82 10.64 -11.02
CA GLN A 172 -4.60 9.61 -10.30
C GLN A 172 -3.89 8.53 -9.50
N GLN A 173 -2.56 8.35 -9.50
CA GLN A 173 -1.96 7.37 -8.57
C GLN A 173 -0.59 7.82 -8.05
N ASP A 174 -0.55 8.19 -6.76
CA ASP A 174 0.61 7.95 -5.91
C ASP A 174 0.95 6.45 -6.03
N TRP A 175 1.97 6.11 -6.82
CA TRP A 175 2.36 4.73 -7.14
C TRP A 175 2.84 3.92 -5.92
N LEU A 176 2.93 4.55 -4.76
CA LEU A 176 3.15 3.88 -3.48
C LEU A 176 1.87 3.95 -2.66
N LYS A 177 0.99 2.95 -2.83
CA LYS A 177 0.09 2.57 -1.74
C LYS A 177 0.96 2.23 -0.53
N LYS A 178 1.06 3.17 0.41
CA LYS A 178 1.48 2.88 1.78
C LYS A 178 0.29 2.14 2.41
N ASP A 179 0.27 0.82 2.24
CA ASP A 179 -0.76 -0.10 2.73
C ASP A 179 -0.75 -0.28 4.27
N GLY A 180 -0.01 0.57 4.99
CA GLY A 180 0.16 0.46 6.44
C GLY A 180 1.10 -0.68 6.88
N SER A 181 1.77 -1.38 5.95
CA SER A 181 2.76 -2.43 6.30
C SER A 181 4.10 -1.88 6.80
N THR A 182 4.36 -0.58 6.59
CA THR A 182 5.55 0.08 7.09
C THR A 182 5.25 0.69 8.45
N GLU A 183 5.97 0.25 9.48
CA GLU A 183 5.91 0.85 10.81
C GLU A 183 6.24 2.35 10.75
N LEU A 184 5.38 3.17 11.35
CA LEU A 184 5.63 4.59 11.51
C LEU A 184 6.60 4.78 12.68
N THR A 185 7.90 4.82 12.38
CA THR A 185 8.97 4.89 13.40
C THR A 185 9.23 6.30 13.95
N LYS A 186 8.45 7.30 13.52
CA LYS A 186 8.59 8.70 13.92
C LYS A 186 7.24 9.30 14.32
N THR A 187 7.28 10.42 15.05
CA THR A 187 6.11 11.25 15.30
C THR A 187 5.48 11.67 13.98
N TRP A 188 4.18 11.50 13.88
CA TRP A 188 3.39 11.77 12.70
C TRP A 188 2.36 12.83 13.07
N ASP A 189 2.37 13.91 12.31
CA ASP A 189 1.37 14.97 12.40
C ASP A 189 0.39 14.77 11.22
N VAL A 190 -0.89 14.54 11.55
CA VAL A 190 -1.95 14.39 10.55
C VAL A 190 -2.58 15.74 10.16
N GLY A 191 -2.09 16.85 10.73
CA GLY A 191 -2.64 18.18 10.55
C GLY A 191 -4.09 18.26 11.08
N ASN A 192 -4.90 19.13 10.47
CA ASN A 192 -6.32 19.27 10.80
C ASN A 192 -7.20 18.18 10.15
N GLN A 193 -6.73 16.93 10.19
CA GLN A 193 -7.42 15.76 9.61
C GLN A 193 -7.77 14.73 10.68
N SER A 194 -8.75 13.88 10.38
CA SER A 194 -9.17 12.80 11.27
C SER A 194 -8.54 11.46 10.87
N ILE A 195 -8.17 10.65 11.85
CA ILE A 195 -7.77 9.26 11.64
C ILE A 195 -9.05 8.41 11.56
N LEU A 196 -9.33 7.84 10.38
CA LEU A 196 -10.48 6.97 10.14
C LEU A 196 -10.05 5.49 10.08
N ASN A 197 -10.97 4.58 10.40
CA ASN A 197 -10.79 3.11 10.32
C ASN A 197 -9.65 2.53 11.19
N ALA A 198 -9.26 3.21 12.27
CA ALA A 198 -8.31 2.67 13.24
C ALA A 198 -8.97 1.58 14.12
N LYS A 199 -8.42 0.37 14.11
CA LYS A 199 -8.99 -0.78 14.85
C LYS A 199 -8.76 -0.72 16.36
N LYS A 200 -7.61 -0.20 16.79
CA LYS A 200 -7.22 -0.07 18.20
C LYS A 200 -6.40 1.21 18.35
N PHE A 201 -6.76 2.04 19.31
CA PHE A 201 -5.99 3.24 19.63
C PHE A 201 -5.95 3.43 21.14
N SER A 202 -4.74 3.69 21.64
CA SER A 202 -4.49 4.00 23.03
C SER A 202 -3.70 5.28 23.15
N VAL A 203 -3.91 5.97 24.25
CA VAL A 203 -3.14 7.15 24.63
C VAL A 203 -2.34 6.83 25.88
N ARG A 204 -1.12 7.36 25.94
CA ARG A 204 -0.30 7.27 27.15
C ARG A 204 -0.91 8.17 28.23
N THR A 205 -1.10 7.62 29.41
CA THR A 205 -1.60 8.36 30.58
C THR A 205 -0.44 9.02 31.33
N GLN A 206 -0.76 9.93 32.26
CA GLN A 206 0.22 10.59 33.13
C GLN A 206 1.05 9.60 33.97
N THR A 207 0.50 8.42 34.27
CA THR A 207 1.20 7.34 34.99
C THR A 207 2.07 6.46 34.09
N GLY A 208 2.14 6.76 32.79
CA GLY A 208 2.89 5.99 31.79
C GLY A 208 2.17 4.73 31.29
N THR A 209 0.98 4.43 31.80
CA THR A 209 0.13 3.32 31.34
C THR A 209 -0.60 3.68 30.04
N GLN A 210 -1.15 2.68 29.35
CA GLN A 210 -1.89 2.88 28.10
C GLN A 210 -3.40 2.86 28.38
N LEU A 211 -4.09 3.96 28.09
CA LEU A 211 -5.56 4.03 28.12
C LEU A 211 -6.09 3.72 26.73
N ARG A 212 -6.82 2.62 26.60
CA ARG A 212 -7.53 2.25 25.38
C ARG A 212 -8.77 3.12 25.22
N ILE A 213 -8.78 3.96 24.19
CA ILE A 213 -9.95 4.79 23.90
C ILE A 213 -11.02 3.96 23.18
N ASP A 214 -10.61 2.94 22.41
CA ASP A 214 -11.50 2.03 21.70
C ASP A 214 -12.39 1.18 22.63
N ALA A 215 -11.98 1.02 23.90
CA ALA A 215 -12.74 0.31 24.93
C ALA A 215 -13.62 1.22 25.80
N GLY A 216 -13.61 2.54 25.55
CA GLY A 216 -14.29 3.55 26.36
C GLY A 216 -13.37 4.23 27.38
N THR A 217 -13.51 5.54 27.51
CA THR A 217 -12.75 6.40 28.44
C THR A 217 -13.43 6.57 29.79
N VAL A 218 -14.63 6.02 29.93
CA VAL A 218 -15.51 6.16 31.09
C VAL A 218 -15.60 4.82 31.78
N LYS A 219 -15.35 4.80 33.09
CA LYS A 219 -15.58 3.62 33.93
C LYS A 219 -16.77 3.87 34.84
N GLU A 220 -17.83 3.09 34.67
CA GLU A 220 -19.02 3.14 35.51
C GLU A 220 -19.17 1.84 36.29
N PHE A 221 -19.52 1.94 37.57
CA PHE A 221 -19.76 0.80 38.44
C PHE A 221 -20.70 1.14 39.59
N LEU A 222 -21.28 0.11 40.19
CA LEU A 222 -22.11 0.22 41.39
C LEU A 222 -21.22 0.17 42.64
N ALA A 223 -21.43 1.10 43.56
CA ALA A 223 -20.75 1.13 44.86
C ALA A 223 -21.75 1.29 46.01
N ARG A 224 -21.32 1.00 47.24
CA ARG A 224 -22.10 1.19 48.46
C ARG A 224 -21.69 2.47 49.18
N HIS A 225 -22.58 2.97 50.04
CA HIS A 225 -22.20 3.96 51.05
C HIS A 225 -20.97 3.51 51.85
N ASN A 226 -20.03 4.43 52.09
CA ASN A 226 -18.71 4.26 52.71
C ASN A 226 -17.68 3.48 51.88
N ASP A 227 -17.98 3.10 50.64
CA ASP A 227 -16.97 2.57 49.74
C ASP A 227 -15.93 3.63 49.39
N ARG A 228 -14.72 3.15 49.07
CA ARG A 228 -13.58 3.99 48.71
C ARG A 228 -13.20 3.78 47.26
N VAL A 229 -12.94 4.89 46.56
CA VAL A 229 -12.41 4.87 45.20
C VAL A 229 -11.03 5.49 45.20
N TYR A 230 -10.00 4.66 45.05
CA TYR A 230 -8.61 5.11 45.03
C TYR A 230 -8.29 5.87 43.75
N LYS A 231 -7.64 7.03 43.86
CA LYS A 231 -7.23 7.84 42.70
C LYS A 231 -6.24 7.11 41.80
N SER A 232 -5.48 6.17 42.34
CA SER A 232 -4.58 5.29 41.57
C SER A 232 -5.30 4.25 40.70
N SER A 233 -6.60 4.04 40.89
CA SER A 233 -7.37 3.02 40.16
C SER A 233 -7.75 3.44 38.73
N TRP A 234 -7.51 4.69 38.36
CA TRP A 234 -7.59 5.20 36.99
C TRP A 234 -6.55 6.29 36.76
N SER A 235 -6.26 6.63 35.52
CA SER A 235 -5.32 7.69 35.17
C SER A 235 -5.80 8.38 33.90
N CYS A 236 -5.65 9.69 33.86
CA CYS A 236 -6.02 10.49 32.70
C CYS A 236 -4.82 10.76 31.78
N PRO A 237 -5.06 11.03 30.49
CA PRO A 237 -4.07 11.61 29.58
C PRO A 237 -3.51 12.93 30.12
N GLU A 238 -2.37 13.35 29.58
CA GLU A 238 -1.77 14.64 29.91
C GLU A 238 -2.73 15.80 29.56
N GLY A 239 -2.80 16.81 30.42
CA GLY A 239 -3.71 17.95 30.26
C GLY A 239 -5.16 17.72 30.71
N LEU A 240 -5.53 16.51 31.12
CA LEU A 240 -6.86 16.20 31.67
C LEU A 240 -6.80 15.88 33.18
N ARG A 241 -7.89 16.20 33.89
CA ARG A 241 -8.05 15.98 35.32
C ARG A 241 -8.93 14.77 35.60
N GLN A 242 -8.64 14.08 36.69
CA GLN A 242 -9.46 12.96 37.17
C GLN A 242 -10.72 13.50 37.84
N THR A 243 -11.89 13.12 37.33
CA THR A 243 -13.17 13.49 37.94
C THR A 243 -14.05 12.29 38.26
N ILE A 244 -14.81 12.45 39.33
CA ILE A 244 -15.74 11.45 39.85
C ILE A 244 -17.12 12.06 39.93
N HIS A 245 -18.08 11.37 39.32
CA HIS A 245 -19.50 11.69 39.43
C HIS A 245 -20.20 10.56 40.16
N VAL A 246 -21.07 10.94 41.09
CA VAL A 246 -21.88 9.99 41.87
C VAL A 246 -23.34 10.33 41.73
N SER A 247 -24.17 9.32 41.51
CA SER A 247 -25.62 9.47 41.46
C SER A 247 -26.30 8.41 42.31
N ALA A 248 -27.53 8.70 42.74
CA ALA A 248 -28.32 7.79 43.55
C ALA A 248 -28.70 6.56 42.71
N HIS A 249 -28.50 5.36 43.25
CA HIS A 249 -29.00 4.13 42.65
C HIS A 249 -30.20 3.59 43.44
N ALA A 250 -29.97 3.14 44.67
CA ALA A 250 -31.04 2.58 45.50
C ALA A 250 -30.79 2.77 47.00
N PRO A 251 -31.77 3.28 47.78
CA PRO A 251 -31.71 3.29 49.24
C PRO A 251 -31.78 1.86 49.79
N MET A 252 -31.19 1.62 50.97
CA MET A 252 -31.15 0.30 51.60
C MET A 252 -31.63 0.37 53.05
N ALA A 253 -32.39 -0.61 53.51
CA ALA A 253 -32.72 -0.71 54.93
C ALA A 253 -31.45 -1.08 55.73
N PRO A 254 -31.22 -0.49 56.93
CA PRO A 254 -30.06 -0.86 57.75
C PRO A 254 -30.12 -2.32 58.22
N ASN A 255 -31.31 -2.92 58.26
CA ASN A 255 -31.55 -4.31 58.58
C ASN A 255 -32.89 -4.77 58.00
N SER A 256 -33.13 -6.08 58.01
CA SER A 256 -34.36 -6.71 57.47
C SER A 256 -35.63 -6.36 58.25
N SER A 257 -35.53 -5.82 59.46
CA SER A 257 -36.69 -5.44 60.29
C SER A 257 -37.19 -4.01 60.05
N THR A 258 -36.45 -3.22 59.27
CA THR A 258 -36.77 -1.82 59.01
C THR A 258 -37.42 -1.67 57.64
N GLU A 259 -38.73 -1.48 57.60
CA GLU A 259 -39.47 -1.19 56.37
C GLU A 259 -39.74 0.31 56.20
N TYR A 260 -39.70 0.77 54.96
CA TYR A 260 -39.97 2.16 54.60
C TYR A 260 -41.33 2.30 53.91
N VAL A 261 -42.08 3.34 54.27
CA VAL A 261 -43.35 3.71 53.60
C VAL A 261 -43.23 4.98 52.76
N GLY A 262 -42.05 5.60 52.74
CA GLY A 262 -41.75 6.78 51.93
C GLY A 262 -40.27 7.12 51.99
N ILE A 263 -39.72 7.62 50.88
CA ILE A 263 -38.32 7.96 50.73
C ILE A 263 -38.21 9.30 50.00
N SER A 264 -37.32 10.19 50.44
CA SER A 264 -37.12 11.51 49.83
C SER A 264 -35.69 12.04 50.04
N ASN A 265 -35.36 13.15 49.38
CA ASN A 265 -34.12 13.91 49.56
C ASN A 265 -32.84 13.10 49.34
N PHE A 266 -32.74 12.40 48.21
CA PHE A 266 -31.52 11.68 47.83
C PHE A 266 -30.35 12.64 47.63
N LYS A 267 -29.27 12.42 48.38
CA LYS A 267 -28.03 13.19 48.31
C LYS A 267 -26.83 12.25 48.17
N PRO A 268 -26.48 11.87 46.92
CA PRO A 268 -25.22 11.20 46.61
C PRO A 268 -24.08 12.23 46.57
N TYR A 269 -22.94 11.94 47.19
CA TYR A 269 -21.75 12.79 47.13
C TYR A 269 -20.47 12.00 47.39
N ALA A 270 -19.33 12.56 46.96
CA ALA A 270 -18.01 12.01 47.21
C ALA A 270 -17.17 13.04 47.99
N ILE A 271 -16.43 12.57 48.99
CA ILE A 271 -15.50 13.40 49.77
C ILE A 271 -14.07 13.06 49.33
N ASP A 272 -13.31 14.06 48.93
CA ASP A 272 -11.89 13.88 48.63
C ASP A 272 -11.08 13.75 49.94
N ARG A 273 -10.39 12.63 50.11
CA ARG A 273 -9.50 12.34 51.26
C ARG A 273 -8.01 12.37 50.86
N GLY A 274 -7.68 12.97 49.73
CA GLY A 274 -6.32 13.03 49.18
C GLY A 274 -6.05 11.84 48.26
N SER A 275 -5.83 10.65 48.82
CA SER A 275 -5.48 9.43 48.05
C SER A 275 -6.67 8.63 47.51
N PHE A 276 -7.87 8.90 48.03
CA PHE A 276 -9.12 8.26 47.61
C PHE A 276 -10.31 9.20 47.78
N TYR A 277 -11.40 8.89 47.07
CA TYR A 277 -12.73 9.45 47.31
C TYR A 277 -13.54 8.52 48.19
N GLU A 278 -14.20 9.08 49.20
CA GLU A 278 -15.12 8.38 50.09
C GLU A 278 -16.56 8.63 49.63
N LEU A 279 -17.28 7.56 49.32
CA LEU A 279 -18.61 7.62 48.71
C LEU A 279 -19.69 7.68 49.78
N ASN A 280 -20.56 8.69 49.69
CA ASN A 280 -21.58 8.95 50.68
C ASN A 280 -22.97 9.05 50.05
N PHE A 281 -23.96 8.50 50.76
CA PHE A 281 -25.34 8.51 50.31
C PHE A 281 -26.29 8.78 51.47
N ASP A 282 -26.83 9.98 51.50
CA ASP A 282 -27.82 10.39 52.49
C ASP A 282 -29.20 10.48 51.86
N TYR A 283 -30.21 10.08 52.61
CA TYR A 283 -31.61 10.26 52.23
C TYR A 283 -32.51 10.26 53.46
N ASN A 284 -33.77 10.66 53.30
CA ASN A 284 -34.76 10.59 54.36
C ASN A 284 -35.72 9.43 54.09
N ALA A 285 -36.03 8.65 55.12
CA ALA A 285 -36.98 7.55 55.04
C ALA A 285 -38.03 7.65 56.15
N LYS A 286 -39.30 7.39 55.80
CA LYS A 286 -40.39 7.25 56.77
C LYS A 286 -40.49 5.79 57.19
N ILE A 287 -40.16 5.50 58.44
CA ILE A 287 -40.10 4.13 58.97
C ILE A 287 -41.53 3.66 59.26
N LYS A 288 -41.90 2.47 58.77
CA LYS A 288 -43.26 1.93 58.90
C LYS A 288 -43.69 1.73 60.36
N SER A 289 -42.81 1.20 61.20
CA SER A 289 -43.12 0.86 62.60
C SER A 289 -43.35 2.09 63.49
N THR A 290 -42.65 3.20 63.22
CA THR A 290 -42.74 4.42 64.05
C THR A 290 -43.54 5.54 63.38
N GLY A 291 -43.77 5.46 62.07
CA GLY A 291 -44.39 6.52 61.28
C GLY A 291 -43.56 7.80 61.16
N LYS A 292 -42.35 7.84 61.73
CA LYS A 292 -41.48 9.03 61.78
C LYS A 292 -40.49 9.04 60.62
N TRP A 293 -40.12 10.23 60.16
CA TRP A 293 -39.02 10.43 59.23
C TRP A 293 -37.68 10.35 59.98
N ALA A 294 -36.74 9.62 59.40
CA ALA A 294 -35.37 9.54 59.89
C ALA A 294 -34.39 9.72 58.72
N ARG A 295 -33.24 10.32 59.02
CA ARG A 295 -32.13 10.41 58.08
C ARG A 295 -31.39 9.07 58.05
N MET A 296 -31.10 8.60 56.85
CA MET A 296 -30.47 7.32 56.58
C MET A 296 -29.17 7.54 55.81
N HIS A 297 -28.21 6.66 56.07
CA HIS A 297 -26.85 6.69 55.53
C HIS A 297 -26.50 5.30 55.00
N SER A 298 -27.17 4.85 53.93
CA SER A 298 -26.95 3.51 53.37
C SER A 298 -27.53 3.38 51.96
N GLY A 299 -27.10 2.35 51.24
CA GLY A 299 -27.59 2.08 49.89
C GLY A 299 -26.50 2.09 48.85
N PHE A 300 -26.93 2.08 47.60
CA PHE A 300 -26.10 1.95 46.42
C PHE A 300 -26.05 3.26 45.64
N LEU A 301 -24.88 3.50 45.05
CA LEU A 301 -24.51 4.65 44.25
C LEU A 301 -24.03 4.17 42.88
N ASN A 302 -24.41 4.86 41.80
CA ASN A 302 -23.70 4.72 40.54
C ASN A 302 -22.50 5.66 40.57
N VAL A 303 -21.31 5.12 40.29
CA VAL A 303 -20.06 5.86 40.28
C VAL A 303 -19.52 5.88 38.88
N ARG A 304 -19.23 7.07 38.38
CA ARG A 304 -18.63 7.29 37.07
C ARG A 304 -17.30 8.01 37.21
N LEU A 305 -16.24 7.38 36.71
CA LEU A 305 -14.90 7.95 36.62
C LEU A 305 -14.67 8.49 35.22
N ASN A 306 -14.28 9.77 35.15
CA ASN A 306 -14.05 10.51 33.91
C ASN A 306 -12.69 11.20 33.91
N CYS A 307 -12.32 11.68 32.72
CA CYS A 307 -11.23 12.62 32.50
C CYS A 307 -11.81 13.86 31.79
N ASP A 308 -11.67 15.04 32.39
CA ASP A 308 -12.17 16.32 31.85
C ASP A 308 -11.07 17.40 31.84
N GLN A 309 -11.39 18.55 31.23
CA GLN A 309 -10.48 19.70 31.10
C GLN A 309 -10.46 20.55 32.36
#